data_AF-A0A850MUL8-F1
#
_entry.id   AF-A0A850MUL8-F1
#
_cell.length_a   1.000
_cell.length_b   1.000
_cell.length_c   1.000
_cell.angle_alpha   90.00
_cell.angle_beta   90.00
_cell.angle_gamma   90.00
#
_symmetry.space_group_name_H-M   'P 1'
#
loop_
_entity.id
_entity.type
_entity.pdbx_description
1 polymer ?
#
loop_
_entity_poly.entity_id
_entity_poly.type
_entity_poly.pdbx_seq_one_letter_code
_entity_poly.pdbx_strand_id
1 'polypeptide(L)'
;MSTRPWQDAAINPKMGVAMKEPAKLAKILKKGKRPLIVVGALADQIEVNDGKTLLDLLIELGKTISIVATSNISKAFLDKGFDPAAIMTAVNITNRLSDPDWKGLDGKGKYDVVVYT
;
A
#
# COMPACT_ATOMS: atom_id res chain seq x y z
N MET A 1 12.17 7.41 -20.65
CA MET A 1 11.07 6.42 -20.59
C MET A 1 9.72 7.13 -20.60
N SER A 2 8.98 6.95 -21.70
CA SER A 2 7.57 7.31 -21.85
C SER A 2 6.73 6.30 -21.04
N THR A 3 5.83 6.78 -20.20
CA THR A 3 4.93 5.94 -19.41
C THR A 3 3.69 5.64 -20.25
N ARG A 4 3.81 4.64 -21.12
CA ARG A 4 2.66 4.09 -21.84
C ARG A 4 1.93 3.11 -20.92
N PRO A 5 0.59 3.21 -20.80
CA PRO A 5 -0.19 2.21 -20.09
C PRO A 5 -0.06 0.86 -20.81
N TRP A 6 -0.10 -0.24 -20.06
CA TRP A 6 -0.10 -1.59 -20.64
C TRP A 6 -1.41 -1.93 -21.37
N GLN A 7 -2.52 -1.26 -21.01
CA GLN A 7 -3.79 -1.42 -21.72
C GLN A 7 -3.83 -0.52 -22.97
N ASP A 8 -3.44 -1.08 -24.11
CA ASP A 8 -3.43 -0.38 -25.40
C ASP A 8 -4.84 -0.07 -25.94
N ALA A 9 -5.87 -0.81 -25.51
CA ALA A 9 -7.26 -0.66 -25.95
C ALA A 9 -8.06 0.38 -25.15
N ALA A 10 -7.45 1.07 -24.18
CA ALA A 10 -8.15 2.03 -23.36
C ALA A 10 -8.40 3.34 -24.12
N ILE A 11 -9.67 3.69 -24.34
CA ILE A 11 -10.06 4.94 -24.99
C ILE A 11 -10.17 6.03 -23.92
N ASN A 12 -9.30 7.06 -24.00
CA ASN A 12 -9.24 8.21 -23.09
C ASN A 12 -9.15 7.88 -21.58
N PRO A 13 -8.25 6.97 -21.13
CA PRO A 13 -8.12 6.66 -19.71
C PRO A 13 -7.56 7.85 -18.93
N LYS A 14 -8.16 8.16 -17.78
CA LYS A 14 -7.50 8.97 -16.75
C LYS A 14 -6.43 8.11 -16.09
N MET A 15 -5.17 8.40 -16.38
CA MET A 15 -4.03 7.64 -15.87
C MET A 15 -3.47 8.25 -14.59
N GLY A 16 -2.82 7.42 -13.78
CA GLY A 16 -1.96 7.89 -12.70
C GLY A 16 -0.77 8.67 -13.24
N VAL A 17 -0.32 9.67 -12.49
CA VAL A 17 0.89 10.43 -12.83
C VAL A 17 2.11 9.62 -12.42
N ALA A 18 2.96 9.26 -13.38
CA ALA A 18 4.20 8.55 -13.10
C ALA A 18 5.14 9.44 -12.27
N MET A 19 5.41 9.03 -11.04
CA MET A 19 6.29 9.77 -10.15
C MET A 19 7.69 9.16 -10.15
N LYS A 20 8.66 9.92 -10.65
CA LYS A 20 10.06 9.47 -10.81
C LYS A 20 10.96 9.87 -9.64
N GLU A 21 10.49 10.76 -8.78
CA GLU A 21 11.27 11.29 -7.66
C GLU A 21 10.76 10.72 -6.33
N PRO A 22 11.53 9.81 -5.68
CA PRO A 22 11.14 9.22 -4.39
C PRO A 22 10.90 10.27 -3.30
N ALA A 23 11.66 11.37 -3.32
CA ALA A 23 11.52 12.47 -2.37
C ALA A 23 10.12 13.12 -2.40
N LYS A 24 9.49 13.19 -3.59
CA LYS A 24 8.12 13.70 -3.73
C LYS A 24 7.12 12.73 -3.10
N LEU A 25 7.29 11.42 -3.31
CA LEU A 25 6.43 10.40 -2.69
C LEU A 25 6.53 10.43 -1.16
N ALA A 26 7.76 10.49 -0.65
CA ALA A 26 8.01 10.61 0.79
C ALA A 26 7.35 11.88 1.37
N LYS A 27 7.35 13.00 0.64
CA LYS A 27 6.69 14.23 1.05
C LYS A 27 5.16 14.10 1.07
N ILE A 28 4.57 13.39 0.12
CA ILE A 28 3.12 13.09 0.12
C ILE A 28 2.76 12.24 1.34
N LEU A 29 3.51 11.16 1.58
CA LEU A 29 3.28 10.28 2.73
C LEU A 29 3.42 11.02 4.06
N LYS A 30 4.45 11.85 4.22
CA LYS A 30 4.65 12.67 5.43
C LYS A 30 3.58 13.75 5.63
N LYS A 31 2.98 14.24 4.55
CA LYS A 31 1.89 15.23 4.61
C LYS A 31 0.52 14.59 4.84
N GLY A 32 0.37 13.31 4.51
CA GLY A 32 -0.84 12.54 4.79
C GLY A 32 -1.09 12.54 6.29
N LYS A 33 -2.27 12.96 6.69
CA LYS A 33 -2.70 12.95 8.10
C LYS A 33 -2.97 11.53 8.56
N ARG A 34 -3.37 10.65 7.64
CA ARG A 34 -3.82 9.31 7.95
C ARG A 34 -3.52 8.35 6.78
N PRO A 35 -2.23 8.03 6.55
CA PRO A 35 -1.84 7.12 5.49
C PRO A 35 -2.20 5.66 5.82
N LEU A 36 -2.43 4.88 4.76
CA LEU A 36 -2.61 3.42 4.81
C LEU A 36 -1.73 2.76 3.75
N ILE A 37 -1.15 1.61 4.08
CA ILE A 37 -0.45 0.77 3.10
C ILE A 37 -1.19 -0.56 2.96
N VAL A 38 -1.54 -0.92 1.73
CA VAL A 38 -2.14 -2.20 1.36
C VAL A 38 -1.08 -3.03 0.65
N VAL A 39 -0.76 -4.17 1.25
CA VAL A 39 0.41 -4.98 0.86
C VAL A 39 -0.01 -6.24 0.12
N GLY A 40 0.51 -6.41 -1.09
CA GLY A 40 0.30 -7.57 -1.96
C GLY A 40 1.12 -8.81 -1.57
N ALA A 41 0.78 -9.93 -2.21
CA ALA A 41 1.37 -11.26 -1.98
C ALA A 41 2.86 -11.40 -2.30
N LEU A 42 3.40 -10.53 -3.17
CA LEU A 42 4.77 -10.66 -3.69
C LEU A 42 5.80 -9.81 -2.93
N ALA A 43 5.39 -9.13 -1.85
CA ALA A 43 6.26 -8.20 -1.15
C ALA A 43 7.48 -8.87 -0.48
N ASP A 44 7.39 -10.16 -0.15
CA ASP A 44 8.48 -10.97 0.40
C ASP A 44 9.47 -11.47 -0.67
N GLN A 45 9.10 -11.39 -1.95
CA GLN A 45 9.90 -11.86 -3.09
C GLN A 45 10.65 -10.71 -3.79
N ILE A 46 10.24 -9.47 -3.57
CA ILE A 46 10.85 -8.29 -4.19
C ILE A 46 12.03 -7.85 -3.33
N GLU A 47 13.26 -8.01 -3.85
CA GLU A 47 14.46 -7.44 -3.26
C GLU A 47 14.53 -5.94 -3.56
N VAL A 48 14.81 -5.12 -2.53
CA VAL A 48 14.91 -3.66 -2.68
C VAL A 48 16.36 -3.22 -2.68
N ASN A 49 17.13 -3.59 -1.65
CA ASN A 49 18.56 -3.28 -1.51
C ASN A 49 19.22 -4.24 -0.51
N ASP A 50 20.48 -4.61 -0.76
CA ASP A 50 21.36 -5.28 0.21
C ASP A 50 20.71 -6.49 0.91
N GLY A 51 20.01 -7.35 0.17
CA GLY A 51 19.33 -8.53 0.72
C GLY A 51 18.07 -8.23 1.56
N LYS A 52 17.63 -6.97 1.67
CA LYS A 52 16.35 -6.62 2.27
C LYS A 52 15.23 -6.74 1.24
N THR A 53 14.15 -7.40 1.66
CA THR A 53 12.92 -7.50 0.89
C THR A 53 12.07 -6.23 1.02
N LEU A 54 11.13 -6.04 0.11
CA LEU A 54 10.13 -4.98 0.23
C LEU A 54 9.33 -5.15 1.52
N LEU A 55 9.02 -6.39 1.92
CA LEU A 55 8.39 -6.70 3.20
C LEU A 55 9.16 -6.14 4.40
N ASP A 56 10.50 -6.22 4.41
CA ASP A 56 11.32 -5.68 5.50
C ASP A 56 11.19 -4.16 5.61
N LEU A 57 11.24 -3.46 4.48
CA LEU A 57 11.01 -2.01 4.43
C LEU A 57 9.60 -1.65 4.90
N LEU A 58 8.59 -2.43 4.49
CA LEU A 58 7.20 -2.22 4.86
C LEU A 58 6.99 -2.42 6.36
N ILE A 59 7.63 -3.40 6.99
CA ILE A 59 7.59 -3.60 8.45
C ILE A 59 8.19 -2.38 9.18
N GLU A 60 9.29 -1.82 8.68
CA GLU A 60 9.88 -0.59 9.25
C GLU A 60 8.90 0.59 9.17
N LEU A 61 8.22 0.78 8.04
CA LEU A 61 7.19 1.81 7.86
C LEU A 61 5.94 1.53 8.72
N GLY A 62 5.59 0.26 8.89
CA GLY A 62 4.45 -0.24 9.65
C GLY A 62 4.46 0.14 11.12
N LYS A 63 5.63 0.50 11.67
CA LYS A 63 5.76 1.06 13.03
C LYS A 63 5.07 2.42 13.19
N THR A 64 4.80 3.11 12.08
CA THR A 64 4.19 4.46 12.07
C THR A 64 2.94 4.56 11.20
N ILE A 65 2.78 3.67 10.23
CA ILE A 65 1.68 3.69 9.25
C ILE A 65 0.91 2.37 9.37
N SER A 66 -0.43 2.44 9.36
CA SER A 66 -1.26 1.23 9.38
C SER A 66 -1.05 0.41 8.11
N ILE A 67 -0.93 -0.92 8.28
CA ILE A 67 -0.74 -1.88 7.20
C ILE A 67 -1.93 -2.82 7.12
N VAL A 68 -2.42 -3.05 5.91
CA VAL A 68 -3.35 -4.13 5.58
C VAL A 68 -2.59 -5.17 4.76
N ALA A 69 -2.45 -6.37 5.31
CA ALA A 69 -1.89 -7.50 4.58
C ALA A 69 -2.98 -8.14 3.72
N THR A 70 -2.70 -8.33 2.43
CA THR A 70 -3.62 -9.00 1.50
C THR A 70 -3.11 -10.39 1.12
N SER A 71 -4.02 -11.33 0.86
CA SER A 71 -3.68 -12.70 0.47
C SER A 71 -2.81 -13.41 1.53
N ASN A 72 -1.83 -14.19 1.10
CA ASN A 72 -0.94 -15.02 1.90
C ASN A 72 0.27 -14.27 2.51
N ILE A 73 0.47 -12.97 2.23
CA ILE A 73 1.60 -12.20 2.80
C ILE A 73 1.50 -12.04 4.33
N SER A 74 0.29 -12.19 4.88
CA SER A 74 0.04 -12.12 6.33
C SER A 74 0.92 -13.10 7.11
N LYS A 75 1.15 -14.31 6.59
CA LYS A 75 2.04 -15.28 7.24
C LYS A 75 3.47 -14.73 7.34
N ALA A 76 4.00 -14.15 6.27
CA ALA A 76 5.35 -13.60 6.26
C ALA A 76 5.52 -12.41 7.23
N PHE A 77 4.48 -11.60 7.42
CA PHE A 77 4.45 -10.57 8.46
C PHE A 77 4.55 -11.19 9.87
N LEU A 78 3.70 -12.19 10.15
CA LEU A 78 3.63 -12.85 11.45
C LEU A 78 4.93 -13.61 11.79
N ASP A 79 5.52 -14.31 10.80
CA ASP A 79 6.79 -15.02 10.95
C ASP A 79 7.95 -14.04 11.28
N LYS A 80 7.83 -12.78 10.87
CA LYS A 80 8.76 -11.69 11.22
C LYS A 80 8.35 -10.91 12.48
N GLY A 81 7.33 -11.37 13.20
CA GLY A 81 6.88 -10.77 14.47
C GLY A 81 6.16 -9.44 14.31
N PHE A 82 5.59 -9.15 13.14
CA PHE A 82 4.79 -7.96 12.89
C PHE A 82 3.32 -8.33 12.71
N ASP A 83 2.43 -7.64 13.43
CA ASP A 83 0.98 -7.82 13.31
C ASP A 83 0.37 -6.70 12.46
N PRO A 84 -0.13 -7.00 11.24
CA PRO A 84 -0.81 -6.02 10.41
C PRO A 84 -2.08 -5.50 11.08
N ALA A 85 -2.44 -4.23 10.85
CA ALA A 85 -3.65 -3.63 11.40
C ALA A 85 -4.94 -4.35 10.94
N ALA A 86 -4.90 -5.01 9.78
CA ALA A 86 -5.91 -5.98 9.37
C ALA A 86 -5.37 -6.94 8.30
N ILE A 87 -6.01 -8.09 8.18
CA ILE A 87 -5.81 -9.07 7.12
C ILE A 87 -7.11 -9.20 6.34
N MET A 88 -7.12 -8.81 5.07
CA MET A 88 -8.30 -8.96 4.20
C MET A 88 -7.91 -8.94 2.71
N THR A 89 -8.82 -9.35 1.83
CA THR A 89 -8.57 -9.33 0.39
C THR A 89 -8.43 -7.90 -0.13
N ALA A 90 -7.67 -7.73 -1.22
CA ALA A 90 -7.56 -6.44 -1.91
C ALA A 90 -8.93 -5.87 -2.30
N VAL A 91 -9.86 -6.73 -2.72
CA VAL A 91 -11.25 -6.35 -3.06
C VAL A 91 -11.97 -5.78 -1.82
N ASN A 92 -11.87 -6.44 -0.67
CA ASN A 92 -12.57 -6.01 0.53
C ASN A 92 -12.05 -4.67 1.05
N ILE A 93 -10.74 -4.47 1.11
CA ILE A 93 -10.19 -3.18 1.55
C ILE A 93 -10.51 -2.05 0.56
N THR A 94 -10.45 -2.32 -0.75
CA THR A 94 -10.79 -1.34 -1.78
C THR A 94 -12.26 -0.92 -1.71
N ASN A 95 -13.16 -1.88 -1.49
CA ASN A 95 -14.59 -1.59 -1.29
C ASN A 95 -14.82 -0.73 -0.04
N ARG A 96 -14.16 -1.05 1.08
CA ARG A 96 -14.24 -0.26 2.31
C ARG A 96 -13.70 1.16 2.13
N LEU A 97 -12.59 1.32 1.41
CA LEU A 97 -12.02 2.64 1.12
C LEU A 97 -12.92 3.51 0.24
N SER A 98 -13.77 2.88 -0.57
CA SER A 98 -14.75 3.56 -1.43
C SER A 98 -16.02 3.95 -0.66
N ASP A 99 -16.30 3.30 0.47
CA ASP A 99 -17.47 3.56 1.31
C ASP A 99 -17.32 4.90 2.05
N PRO A 100 -18.22 5.88 1.79
CA PRO A 100 -18.11 7.18 2.42
C PRO A 100 -18.42 7.19 3.93
N ASP A 101 -19.08 6.16 4.44
CA ASP A 101 -19.48 6.07 5.84
C ASP A 101 -18.52 5.23 6.68
N TRP A 102 -17.63 4.48 6.03
CA TRP A 102 -16.64 3.67 6.71
C TRP A 102 -15.69 4.51 7.58
N LYS A 103 -15.53 4.10 8.84
CA LYS A 103 -14.74 4.81 9.86
C LYS A 103 -13.29 4.34 9.97
N GLY A 104 -12.78 3.63 8.95
CA GLY A 104 -11.42 3.09 8.96
C GLY A 104 -11.26 1.86 9.86
N LEU A 105 -10.04 1.33 9.95
CA LEU A 105 -9.75 0.09 10.67
C LEU A 105 -9.87 0.24 12.19
N ASP A 106 -9.58 1.44 12.71
CA ASP A 106 -9.57 1.76 14.15
C ASP A 106 -10.78 2.63 14.57
N GLY A 107 -11.74 2.86 13.66
CA GLY A 107 -12.90 3.72 13.91
C GLY A 107 -12.63 5.24 13.92
N LYS A 108 -11.40 5.70 13.67
CA LYS A 108 -11.02 7.12 13.76
C LYS A 108 -11.16 7.90 12.44
N GLY A 109 -11.81 7.31 11.44
CA GLY A 109 -12.12 7.93 10.17
C GLY A 109 -11.27 7.44 8.99
N LYS A 110 -11.53 8.04 7.83
CA LYS A 110 -10.97 7.63 6.54
C LYS A 110 -9.48 7.95 6.41
N TYR A 111 -8.85 7.21 5.50
CA TYR A 111 -7.47 7.41 5.09
C TYR A 111 -7.42 8.44 3.96
N ASP A 112 -6.46 9.37 4.02
CA ASP A 112 -6.30 10.44 3.04
C ASP A 112 -5.22 10.12 1.99
N VAL A 113 -4.34 9.17 2.30
CA VAL A 113 -3.35 8.62 1.39
C VAL A 113 -3.37 7.09 1.51
N VAL A 114 -3.47 6.41 0.38
CA VAL A 114 -3.39 4.95 0.32
C VAL A 114 -2.31 4.54 -0.66
N VAL A 115 -1.42 3.65 -0.24
CA VAL A 115 -0.38 3.06 -1.07
C VAL A 115 -0.70 1.60 -1.29
N TYR A 116 -0.64 1.17 -2.55
CA TYR A 116 -0.71 -0.24 -2.94
C TYR A 116 0.67 -0.69 -3.40
N THR A 117 1.10 -1.88 -2.96
CA THR A 117 2.36 -2.52 -3.36
C THR A 117 2.10 -3.89 -3.97
#